data_AF-A0AAD0PWM8-F1
#
_entry.id   AF-A0AAD0PWM8-F1
#
_cell.length_a   1.000
_cell.length_b   1.000
_cell.length_c   1.000
_cell.angle_alpha   90.00
_cell.angle_beta   90.00
_cell.angle_gamma   90.00
#
_symmetry.space_group_name_H-M   'P 1'
#
loop_
_entity.id
_entity.type
_entity.pdbx_description
1 polymer ?
#
loop_
_entity_poly.entity_id
_entity_poly.type
_entity_poly.pdbx_seq_one_letter_code
_entity_poly.pdbx_strand_id
1 'polypeptide(L)'
;MFSSSTVPCSITHVCRHTETVNISYRFTKEKEQEKAALAKTLCSKCSKKLEELFKNPGETVFDLVLPPLRGSDKQVAWANKLRDQRWAHHGALLQTVSLQDDKDPLTLPLYRALLAFGSMDDARFWIDTRDNKLGHWGLKSDVEFFIKEPGYGVVVGEFSPYGRLKKFNPSLLGQIMRAELPTLEASDQPQAV
;
A
#
# COMPACT_ATOMS: atom_id res chain seq x y z
N MET A 1 10.61 -16.73 38.84
CA MET A 1 10.53 -16.87 37.37
C MET A 1 9.08 -16.66 36.98
N PHE A 2 8.76 -15.65 36.17
CA PHE A 2 7.39 -15.47 35.67
C PHE A 2 7.26 -16.24 34.36
N SER A 3 6.44 -17.29 34.35
CA SER A 3 6.16 -18.08 33.15
C SER A 3 5.27 -17.28 32.19
N SER A 4 5.64 -17.25 30.91
CA SER A 4 4.78 -16.69 29.86
C SER A 4 3.56 -17.59 29.66
N SER A 5 2.37 -16.99 29.60
CA SER A 5 1.14 -17.68 29.22
C SER A 5 0.84 -17.41 27.75
N THR A 6 0.36 -18.42 27.03
CA THR A 6 -0.09 -18.30 25.63
C THR A 6 -1.57 -18.59 25.57
N VAL A 7 -2.35 -17.68 25.00
CA VAL A 7 -3.81 -17.86 24.87
C VAL A 7 -4.29 -17.50 23.46
N PRO A 8 -5.27 -18.24 22.91
CA PRO A 8 -5.92 -17.84 21.67
C PRO A 8 -6.77 -16.58 21.91
N CYS A 9 -6.60 -15.58 21.05
CA CYS A 9 -7.37 -14.34 21.05
C CYS A 9 -8.01 -14.12 19.69
N SER A 10 -9.29 -13.77 19.67
CA SER A 10 -9.99 -13.32 18.45
C SER A 10 -9.70 -11.85 18.21
N ILE A 11 -9.12 -11.51 17.05
CA ILE A 11 -8.71 -10.16 16.67
C ILE A 11 -9.41 -9.77 15.37
N THR A 12 -10.08 -8.62 15.36
CA THR A 12 -10.56 -7.98 14.12
C THR A 12 -9.49 -7.02 13.60
N HIS A 13 -9.02 -7.28 12.39
CA HIS A 13 -7.95 -6.54 11.72
C HIS A 13 -8.47 -5.32 10.96
N VAL A 14 -7.56 -4.46 10.47
CA VAL A 14 -7.94 -3.26 9.69
C VAL A 14 -8.71 -3.60 8.42
N CYS A 15 -8.42 -4.76 7.82
CA CYS A 15 -9.16 -5.29 6.67
C CYS A 15 -10.55 -5.85 7.02
N ARG A 16 -11.03 -5.66 8.26
CA ARG A 16 -12.33 -6.12 8.80
C ARG A 16 -12.53 -7.63 8.91
N HIS A 17 -11.50 -8.41 8.60
CA HIS A 17 -11.49 -9.85 8.86
C HIS A 17 -11.13 -10.13 10.32
N THR A 18 -11.73 -11.17 10.89
CA THR A 18 -11.41 -11.66 12.23
C THR A 18 -10.60 -12.95 12.12
N GLU A 19 -9.47 -13.03 12.83
CA GLU A 19 -8.67 -14.25 12.96
C GLU A 19 -8.33 -14.55 14.43
N THR A 20 -8.09 -15.84 14.71
CA THR A 20 -7.64 -16.27 16.04
C THR A 20 -6.12 -16.33 16.05
N VAL A 21 -5.50 -15.52 16.91
CA VAL A 21 -4.04 -15.42 17.06
C VAL A 21 -3.65 -15.85 18.47
N ASN A 22 -2.59 -16.66 18.57
CA ASN A 22 -2.02 -17.03 19.86
C ASN A 22 -1.12 -15.91 20.38
N ILE A 23 -1.51 -15.27 21.48
CA ILE A 23 -0.74 -14.19 22.10
C ILE A 23 -0.02 -14.76 23.32
N SER A 24 1.31 -14.62 23.32
CA SER A 24 2.16 -14.97 24.45
C SER A 24 2.46 -13.71 25.26
N TYR A 25 2.18 -13.73 26.55
CA TYR A 25 2.34 -12.56 27.42
C TYR A 25 2.81 -12.97 28.82
N ARG A 26 3.45 -12.03 29.53
CA ARG A 26 3.79 -12.16 30.96
C ARG A 26 2.79 -11.40 31.83
N PHE A 27 2.31 -10.25 31.33
CA PHE A 27 1.33 -9.42 32.01
C PHE A 27 0.11 -9.14 31.14
N THR A 28 -1.07 -9.00 31.75
CA THR A 28 -2.32 -8.70 31.02
C THR A 28 -2.22 -7.43 30.17
N LYS A 29 -1.44 -6.44 30.62
CA LYS A 29 -1.18 -5.22 29.85
C LYS A 29 -0.48 -5.49 28.51
N GLU A 30 0.50 -6.39 28.48
CA GLU A 30 1.21 -6.77 27.25
C GLU A 30 0.26 -7.47 26.28
N LYS A 31 -0.61 -8.35 26.78
CA LYS A 31 -1.65 -8.99 25.97
C LYS A 31 -2.55 -7.95 25.30
N GLU A 32 -3.07 -6.97 26.04
CA GLU A 32 -3.94 -5.95 25.46
C GLU A 32 -3.19 -5.02 24.50
N GLN A 33 -1.92 -4.73 24.75
CA GLN A 33 -1.07 -4.00 23.81
C GLN A 33 -0.86 -4.78 22.50
N GLU A 34 -0.59 -6.08 22.58
CA GLU A 34 -0.42 -6.95 21.41
C GLU A 34 -1.72 -7.06 20.61
N LYS A 35 -2.87 -7.26 21.28
CA LYS A 35 -4.19 -7.23 20.63
C LYS A 35 -4.41 -5.92 19.88
N ALA A 36 -4.11 -4.79 20.52
CA ALA A 36 -4.26 -3.48 19.91
C ALA A 36 -3.28 -3.28 18.74
N ALA A 37 -2.07 -3.84 18.79
CA ALA A 37 -1.11 -3.80 17.68
C ALA A 37 -1.60 -4.64 16.49
N LEU A 38 -2.02 -5.88 16.73
CA LEU A 38 -2.52 -6.80 15.71
C LEU A 38 -3.78 -6.25 15.01
N ALA A 39 -4.70 -5.64 15.77
CA ALA A 39 -5.90 -4.99 15.20
C ALA A 39 -5.57 -3.87 14.19
N LYS A 40 -4.34 -3.34 14.22
CA LYS A 40 -3.84 -2.30 13.30
C LYS A 40 -3.12 -2.88 12.08
N THR A 41 -3.10 -4.19 11.89
CA THR A 41 -2.41 -4.84 10.76
C THR A 41 -3.41 -5.57 9.86
N LEU A 42 -3.03 -5.88 8.62
CA LEU A 42 -3.79 -6.82 7.80
C LEU A 42 -3.82 -8.20 8.47
N CYS A 43 -4.93 -8.93 8.32
CA CYS A 43 -4.97 -10.34 8.72
C CYS A 43 -4.02 -11.17 7.85
N SER A 44 -3.68 -12.38 8.33
CA SER A 44 -2.78 -13.31 7.64
C SER A 44 -3.22 -13.62 6.20
N LYS A 45 -4.53 -13.80 5.96
CA LYS A 45 -5.08 -14.08 4.62
C LYS A 45 -4.87 -12.92 3.65
N CYS A 46 -5.19 -11.68 4.05
CA CYS A 46 -4.98 -10.49 3.22
C CYS A 46 -3.49 -10.22 2.99
N SER A 47 -2.65 -10.44 4.01
CA SER A 47 -1.20 -10.30 3.87
C SER A 47 -0.63 -11.28 2.84
N LYS A 48 -1.05 -12.55 2.87
CA LYS A 48 -0.64 -13.57 1.88
C LYS A 48 -1.13 -13.23 0.49
N LYS A 49 -2.40 -12.82 0.34
CA LYS A 49 -2.94 -12.39 -0.96
C LYS A 49 -2.12 -11.25 -1.55
N LEU A 50 -1.76 -10.23 -0.75
CA LEU A 50 -0.92 -9.12 -1.20
C LEU A 50 0.46 -9.63 -1.65
N GLU A 51 1.08 -10.53 -0.89
CA GLU A 51 2.37 -11.13 -1.24
C GLU A 51 2.31 -11.91 -2.56
N GLU A 52 1.26 -12.70 -2.77
CA GLU A 52 1.03 -13.45 -4.01
C GLU A 52 0.83 -12.53 -5.22
N LEU A 53 0.05 -11.46 -5.06
CA LEU A 53 -0.13 -10.44 -6.09
C LEU A 53 1.18 -9.71 -6.38
N PHE A 54 1.96 -9.37 -5.35
CA PHE A 54 3.25 -8.71 -5.54
C PHE A 54 4.25 -9.63 -6.25
N LYS A 55 4.25 -10.94 -5.98
CA LYS A 55 5.10 -11.90 -6.70
C LYS A 55 4.69 -12.05 -8.16
N ASN A 56 3.40 -11.94 -8.46
CA ASN A 56 2.83 -12.13 -9.78
C ASN A 56 1.99 -10.90 -10.18
N PRO A 57 2.62 -9.75 -10.49
CA PRO A 57 1.93 -8.48 -10.69
C PRO A 57 1.11 -8.42 -12.00
N GLY A 58 1.22 -9.41 -12.88
CA GLY A 58 0.68 -9.39 -14.24
C GLY A 58 1.70 -8.89 -15.26
N GLU A 59 1.29 -8.84 -16.53
CA GLU A 59 2.17 -8.49 -17.66
C GLU A 59 1.92 -7.08 -18.20
N THR A 60 0.67 -6.60 -18.10
CA THR A 60 0.26 -5.30 -18.63
C THR A 60 0.46 -4.21 -17.60
N VAL A 61 1.18 -3.15 -17.95
CA VAL A 61 1.37 -1.97 -17.10
C VAL A 61 0.17 -1.03 -17.22
N PHE A 62 -0.37 -0.59 -16.08
CA PHE A 62 -1.46 0.39 -16.04
C PHE A 62 -1.02 1.71 -16.69
N ASP A 63 -1.88 2.24 -17.59
CA ASP A 63 -1.64 3.50 -18.31
C ASP A 63 -1.87 4.72 -17.39
N LEU A 64 -0.99 4.87 -16.40
CA LEU A 64 -0.96 6.04 -15.53
C LEU A 64 -0.03 7.08 -16.13
N VAL A 65 -0.54 8.28 -16.38
CA VAL A 65 0.29 9.44 -16.71
C VAL A 65 1.13 9.82 -15.49
N LEU A 66 2.42 9.45 -15.51
CA LEU A 66 3.34 9.74 -14.42
C LEU A 66 3.65 11.25 -14.38
N PRO A 67 3.48 11.94 -13.23
CA PRO A 67 3.69 13.37 -13.14
C PRO A 67 5.17 13.75 -13.37
N PRO A 68 5.47 14.97 -13.84
CA PRO A 68 6.85 15.44 -13.88
C PRO A 68 7.45 15.50 -12.47
N LEU A 69 8.72 15.09 -12.34
CA LEU A 69 9.41 15.09 -11.04
C LEU A 69 9.92 16.49 -10.67
N ARG A 70 9.74 16.86 -9.41
CA ARG A 70 10.28 18.06 -8.77
C ARG A 70 11.66 17.76 -8.18
N GLY A 71 12.62 18.64 -8.42
CA GLY A 71 14.01 18.53 -7.94
C GLY A 71 14.97 19.34 -8.81
N SER A 72 16.27 19.22 -8.56
CA SER A 72 17.27 19.74 -9.52
C SER A 72 17.34 18.87 -10.77
N ASP A 73 17.78 19.42 -11.91
CA ASP A 73 17.87 18.70 -13.19
C ASP A 73 18.64 17.37 -13.07
N LYS A 74 19.74 17.38 -12.30
CA LYS A 74 20.54 16.18 -12.03
C LYS A 74 19.75 15.14 -11.23
N GLN A 75 18.98 15.57 -10.22
CA GLN A 75 18.13 14.67 -9.44
C GLN A 75 17.00 14.11 -10.27
N VAL A 76 16.32 14.95 -11.06
CA VAL A 76 15.20 14.55 -11.92
C VAL A 76 15.65 13.52 -12.95
N ALA A 77 16.77 13.76 -13.64
CA ALA A 77 17.29 12.83 -14.64
C ALA A 77 17.61 11.44 -14.05
N TRP A 78 18.17 11.38 -12.84
CA TRP A 78 18.44 10.12 -12.15
C TRP A 78 17.16 9.46 -11.61
N ALA A 79 16.29 10.24 -10.98
CA ALA A 79 15.05 9.78 -10.39
C ALA A 79 14.09 9.19 -11.44
N ASN A 80 14.02 9.76 -12.65
CA ASN A 80 13.25 9.18 -13.75
C ASN A 80 13.70 7.76 -14.07
N LYS A 81 15.02 7.52 -14.19
CA LYS A 81 15.55 6.15 -14.44
C LYS A 81 15.14 5.17 -13.33
N LEU A 82 15.19 5.61 -12.07
CA LEU A 82 14.79 4.79 -10.92
C LEU A 82 13.28 4.53 -10.92
N ARG A 83 12.47 5.54 -11.28
CA ARG A 83 11.02 5.45 -11.37
C ARG A 83 10.61 4.47 -12.46
N ASP A 84 11.14 4.58 -13.68
CA ASP A 84 10.78 3.73 -14.81
C ASP A 84 11.05 2.24 -14.51
N GLN A 85 12.22 1.95 -13.93
CA GLN A 85 12.59 0.59 -13.51
C GLN A 85 11.62 -0.03 -12.50
N ARG A 86 11.05 0.80 -11.62
CA ARG A 86 10.16 0.33 -10.54
C ARG A 86 8.71 0.30 -10.98
N TRP A 87 8.33 1.23 -11.85
CA TRP A 87 6.97 1.39 -12.33
C TRP A 87 6.54 0.22 -13.21
N ALA A 88 7.46 -0.42 -13.94
CA ALA A 88 7.13 -1.63 -14.68
C ALA A 88 6.44 -2.69 -13.81
N HIS A 89 7.00 -2.97 -12.62
CA HIS A 89 6.41 -3.95 -11.69
C HIS A 89 5.17 -3.42 -10.97
N HIS A 90 5.24 -2.20 -10.42
CA HIS A 90 4.14 -1.65 -9.61
C HIS A 90 2.95 -1.21 -10.45
N GLY A 91 3.18 -0.73 -11.67
CA GLY A 91 2.16 -0.40 -12.64
C GLY A 91 1.48 -1.65 -13.20
N ALA A 92 2.20 -2.76 -13.36
CA ALA A 92 1.55 -4.05 -13.66
C ALA A 92 0.65 -4.50 -12.51
N LEU A 93 1.15 -4.41 -11.27
CA LEU A 93 0.36 -4.71 -10.08
C LEU A 93 -0.87 -3.80 -9.98
N LEU A 94 -0.73 -2.51 -10.30
CA LEU A 94 -1.85 -1.55 -10.34
C LEU A 94 -2.90 -1.98 -11.35
N GLN A 95 -2.49 -2.43 -12.54
CA GLN A 95 -3.40 -2.97 -13.55
C GLN A 95 -4.17 -4.18 -13.02
N THR A 96 -3.46 -5.17 -12.49
CA THR A 96 -4.08 -6.38 -11.94
C THR A 96 -5.08 -6.04 -10.84
N VAL A 97 -4.76 -5.10 -9.96
CA VAL A 97 -5.64 -4.69 -8.86
C VAL A 97 -6.83 -3.86 -9.36
N SER A 98 -6.64 -3.02 -10.38
CA SER A 98 -7.72 -2.22 -10.97
C SER A 98 -8.84 -3.05 -11.60
N LEU A 99 -8.53 -4.29 -11.97
CA LEU A 99 -9.47 -5.24 -12.57
C LEU A 99 -10.11 -6.20 -11.53
N GLN A 100 -9.75 -6.09 -10.25
CA GLN A 100 -10.29 -6.98 -9.21
C GLN A 100 -11.65 -6.51 -8.69
N ASP A 101 -12.36 -7.45 -8.06
CA ASP A 101 -13.63 -7.20 -7.37
C ASP A 101 -13.50 -6.06 -6.34
N ASP A 102 -14.39 -5.08 -6.45
CA ASP A 102 -14.47 -3.91 -5.58
C ASP A 102 -14.99 -4.26 -4.18
N LYS A 103 -15.64 -5.43 -4.03
CA LYS A 103 -16.13 -5.95 -2.75
C LYS A 103 -15.01 -6.49 -1.86
N ASP A 104 -13.83 -6.79 -2.40
CA ASP A 104 -12.71 -7.24 -1.57
C ASP A 104 -12.14 -6.03 -0.79
N PRO A 105 -12.12 -6.09 0.56
CA PRO A 105 -11.61 -5.00 1.40
C PRO A 105 -10.15 -4.63 1.14
N LEU A 106 -9.37 -5.48 0.45
CA LEU A 106 -7.98 -5.20 0.07
C LEU A 106 -7.86 -4.39 -1.23
N THR A 107 -8.80 -4.52 -2.18
CA THR A 107 -8.63 -4.01 -3.55
C THR A 107 -8.48 -2.50 -3.57
N LEU A 108 -9.42 -1.76 -2.99
CA LEU A 108 -9.41 -0.29 -3.01
C LEU A 108 -8.20 0.31 -2.26
N PRO A 109 -7.84 -0.14 -1.04
CA PRO A 109 -6.64 0.35 -0.37
C PRO A 109 -5.33 0.02 -1.11
N LEU A 110 -5.23 -1.16 -1.72
CA LEU A 110 -4.08 -1.55 -2.53
C LEU A 110 -3.96 -0.70 -3.79
N TYR A 111 -5.07 -0.47 -4.48
CA TYR A 111 -5.14 0.44 -5.62
C TYR A 111 -4.63 1.84 -5.26
N ARG A 112 -5.12 2.41 -4.15
CA ARG A 112 -4.70 3.74 -3.66
C ARG A 112 -3.23 3.80 -3.27
N ALA A 113 -2.70 2.75 -2.63
CA ALA A 113 -1.29 2.66 -2.29
C ALA A 113 -0.39 2.66 -3.55
N LEU A 114 -0.80 1.95 -4.60
CA LEU A 114 -0.08 1.90 -5.88
C LEU A 114 -0.21 3.20 -6.67
N LEU A 115 -1.40 3.83 -6.67
CA LEU A 115 -1.58 5.16 -7.21
C LEU A 115 -0.66 6.18 -6.51
N ALA A 116 -0.54 6.13 -5.19
CA ALA A 116 0.36 7.00 -4.43
C ALA A 116 1.83 6.79 -4.79
N PHE A 117 2.23 5.54 -5.02
CA PHE A 117 3.58 5.25 -5.50
C PHE A 117 3.83 5.81 -6.90
N GLY A 118 2.90 5.59 -7.86
CA GLY A 118 3.02 6.07 -9.23
C GLY A 118 2.94 7.59 -9.37
N SER A 119 2.09 8.22 -8.58
CA SER A 119 1.86 9.67 -8.58
C SER A 119 2.95 10.44 -7.83
N MET A 120 4.00 9.77 -7.33
CA MET A 120 5.06 10.42 -6.57
C MET A 120 5.88 11.34 -7.47
N ASP A 121 5.75 12.64 -7.20
CA ASP A 121 6.36 13.72 -7.96
C ASP A 121 7.68 14.25 -7.36
N ASP A 122 8.17 13.68 -6.26
CA ASP A 122 9.40 14.13 -5.60
C ASP A 122 10.62 13.30 -6.05
N ALA A 123 11.57 13.91 -6.75
CA ALA A 123 12.78 13.23 -7.20
C ALA A 123 13.60 12.65 -6.04
N ARG A 124 13.59 13.29 -4.85
CA ARG A 124 14.33 12.80 -3.69
C ARG A 124 13.77 11.48 -3.18
N PHE A 125 12.45 11.27 -3.21
CA PHE A 125 11.86 9.99 -2.79
C PHE A 125 12.46 8.81 -3.55
N TRP A 126 12.57 8.93 -4.87
CA TRP A 126 13.11 7.88 -5.73
C TRP A 126 14.59 7.60 -5.44
N ILE A 127 15.37 8.65 -5.17
CA ILE A 127 16.81 8.57 -4.85
C ILE A 127 17.05 8.02 -3.44
N ASP A 128 16.29 8.48 -2.45
CA ASP A 128 16.40 8.12 -1.04
C ASP A 128 16.02 6.65 -0.82
N THR A 129 15.01 6.18 -1.57
CA THR A 129 14.57 4.78 -1.51
C THR A 129 15.32 3.86 -2.48
N ARG A 130 16.37 4.32 -3.18
CA ARG A 130 17.04 3.56 -4.26
C ARG A 130 17.51 2.17 -3.82
N ASP A 131 18.09 2.09 -2.61
CA ASP A 131 18.70 0.89 -2.04
C ASP A 131 17.65 0.03 -1.30
N ASN A 132 16.60 0.67 -0.77
CA ASN A 132 15.48 0.02 -0.11
C ASN A 132 14.23 0.10 -0.98
N LYS A 133 14.19 -0.74 -2.03
CA LYS A 133 13.06 -0.81 -2.95
C LYS A 133 11.77 -1.08 -2.17
N LEU A 134 10.66 -0.47 -2.59
CA LEU A 134 9.34 -0.78 -2.04
C LEU A 134 8.98 -2.24 -2.37
N GLY A 135 9.34 -3.16 -1.49
CA GLY A 135 8.94 -4.56 -1.56
C GLY A 135 7.54 -4.78 -1.00
N HIS A 136 7.07 -6.03 -1.02
CA HIS A 136 5.73 -6.37 -0.51
C HIS A 136 5.49 -5.91 0.95
N TRP A 137 6.51 -5.92 1.82
CA TRP A 137 6.40 -5.43 3.21
C TRP A 137 6.17 -3.91 3.28
N GLY A 138 6.87 -3.15 2.43
CA GLY A 138 6.68 -1.70 2.33
C GLY A 138 5.30 -1.39 1.78
N LEU A 139 4.92 -2.04 0.69
CA LEU A 139 3.59 -1.90 0.10
C LEU A 139 2.48 -2.28 1.08
N LYS A 140 2.61 -3.38 1.81
CA LYS A 140 1.67 -3.78 2.88
C LYS A 140 1.50 -2.68 3.92
N SER A 141 2.60 -2.03 4.33
CA SER A 141 2.54 -0.93 5.29
C SER A 141 1.77 0.26 4.74
N ASP A 142 2.00 0.64 3.48
CA ASP A 142 1.22 1.69 2.79
C ASP A 142 -0.26 1.33 2.67
N VAL A 143 -0.59 0.09 2.28
CA VAL A 143 -1.97 -0.40 2.24
C VAL A 143 -2.64 -0.23 3.59
N GLU A 144 -1.97 -0.63 4.68
CA GLU A 144 -2.51 -0.44 6.02
C GLU A 144 -2.72 1.04 6.37
N PHE A 145 -1.87 1.95 5.91
CA PHE A 145 -2.07 3.40 6.10
C PHE A 145 -3.27 3.94 5.33
N PHE A 146 -3.55 3.43 4.13
CA PHE A 146 -4.74 3.79 3.37
C PHE A 146 -6.05 3.23 3.94
N ILE A 147 -5.98 2.19 4.76
CA ILE A 147 -7.14 1.65 5.49
C ILE A 147 -7.38 2.41 6.79
N LYS A 148 -6.31 2.76 7.51
CA LYS A 148 -6.40 3.45 8.81
C LYS A 148 -6.96 4.87 8.62
N GLU A 149 -7.89 5.27 9.48
CA GLU A 149 -8.44 6.62 9.47
C GLU A 149 -7.34 7.70 9.64
N PRO A 150 -7.45 8.84 8.94
CA PRO A 150 -6.55 9.98 9.15
C PRO A 150 -6.56 10.40 10.63
N GLY A 151 -5.40 10.38 11.29
CA GLY A 151 -5.25 10.76 12.70
C GLY A 151 -4.89 9.61 13.64
N TYR A 152 -4.87 8.37 13.13
CA TYR A 152 -4.26 7.27 13.86
C TYR A 152 -2.76 7.57 14.04
N GLY A 153 -2.30 7.76 15.28
CA GLY A 153 -0.97 8.27 15.68
C GLY A 153 0.23 7.39 15.33
N VAL A 154 0.25 6.80 14.14
CA VAL A 154 1.38 6.07 13.59
C VAL A 154 2.35 7.08 13.00
N VAL A 155 3.60 7.03 13.46
CA VAL A 155 4.70 7.74 12.82
C VAL A 155 4.92 7.08 11.46
N VAL A 156 4.43 7.71 10.40
CA VAL A 156 4.68 7.25 9.03
C VAL A 156 5.98 7.88 8.56
N GLY A 157 6.97 7.04 8.26
CA GLY A 157 8.24 7.50 7.71
C GLY A 157 8.10 8.05 6.30
N GLU A 158 8.99 8.96 5.92
CA GLU A 158 9.00 9.59 4.60
C GLU A 158 9.39 8.63 3.46
N PHE A 159 9.88 7.43 3.78
CA PHE A 159 10.20 6.40 2.80
C PHE A 159 8.97 5.65 2.29
N SER A 160 7.79 5.86 2.90
CA SER A 160 6.50 5.36 2.40
C SER A 160 5.87 6.42 1.49
N PRO A 161 5.29 6.04 0.34
CA PRO A 161 4.46 6.94 -0.47
C PRO A 161 3.41 7.70 0.33
N TYR A 162 2.66 7.02 1.21
CA TYR A 162 1.68 7.69 2.07
C TYR A 162 2.35 8.76 2.95
N GLY A 163 3.43 8.40 3.65
CA GLY A 163 4.15 9.31 4.55
C GLY A 163 4.73 10.53 3.82
N ARG A 164 5.35 10.29 2.66
CA ARG A 164 5.94 11.35 1.83
C ARG A 164 4.87 12.30 1.31
N LEU A 165 3.78 11.78 0.75
CA LEU A 165 2.68 12.63 0.27
C LEU A 165 2.02 13.38 1.43
N LYS A 166 1.78 12.73 2.58
CA LYS A 166 1.23 13.40 3.77
C LYS A 166 2.07 14.60 4.19
N LYS A 167 3.40 14.51 4.10
CA LYS A 167 4.31 15.59 4.49
C LYS A 167 4.48 16.67 3.42
N PHE A 168 4.63 16.28 2.15
CA PHE A 168 5.10 17.18 1.09
C PHE A 168 4.06 17.49 0.00
N ASN A 169 2.98 16.70 -0.09
CA ASN A 169 1.88 16.92 -1.04
C ASN A 169 0.54 16.37 -0.50
N PRO A 170 0.00 16.95 0.59
CA PRO A 170 -1.22 16.46 1.21
C PRO A 170 -2.47 16.62 0.33
N SER A 171 -2.44 17.56 -0.62
CA SER A 171 -3.53 17.74 -1.60
C SER A 171 -3.65 16.52 -2.51
N LEU A 172 -2.53 16.06 -3.09
CA LEU A 172 -2.49 14.84 -3.90
C LEU A 172 -2.88 13.61 -3.09
N LEU A 173 -2.40 13.49 -1.83
CA LEU A 173 -2.86 12.41 -0.95
C LEU A 173 -4.38 12.43 -0.78
N GLY A 174 -4.97 13.60 -0.56
CA GLY A 174 -6.42 13.77 -0.45
C GLY A 174 -7.17 13.36 -1.72
N GLN A 175 -6.62 13.66 -2.91
CA GLN A 175 -7.19 13.21 -4.18
C GLN A 175 -7.15 11.67 -4.29
N ILE A 176 -6.02 11.06 -3.96
CA ILE A 176 -5.84 9.60 -3.99
C ILE A 176 -6.76 8.91 -2.97
N MET A 177 -6.95 9.48 -1.79
CA MET A 177 -7.89 8.96 -0.78
C MET A 177 -9.34 8.97 -1.26
N ARG A 178 -9.69 9.82 -2.23
CA ARG A 178 -11.01 9.86 -2.89
C ARG A 178 -11.06 9.08 -4.19
N ALA A 179 -9.93 8.57 -4.69
CA ALA A 179 -9.91 7.79 -5.91
C ALA A 179 -10.72 6.50 -5.73
N GLU A 180 -11.48 6.16 -6.76
CA GLU A 180 -12.27 4.93 -6.86
C GLU A 180 -11.61 4.01 -7.90
N LEU A 181 -11.97 2.73 -7.87
CA LEU A 181 -11.51 1.79 -8.90
C LEU A 181 -12.10 2.19 -10.26
N PRO A 182 -11.36 2.00 -11.36
CA PRO A 182 -11.91 2.22 -12.69
C PRO A 182 -13.12 1.29 -12.92
N THR A 183 -14.23 1.85 -13.39
CA THR A 183 -15.38 1.04 -13.80
C THR A 183 -15.00 0.24 -15.03
N LEU A 184 -15.22 -1.08 -15.01
CA LEU A 184 -15.10 -1.95 -16.18
C LEU A 184 -16.27 -1.70 -17.15
N GLU A 185 -16.39 -0.49 -17.71
CA GLU A 185 -17.34 -0.28 -18.80
C GLU A 185 -16.72 -0.78 -20.12
N ALA A 186 -17.51 -1.61 -20.80
CA ALA A 186 -17.14 -2.45 -21.93
C ALA A 186 -16.41 -1.69 -23.05
N SER A 187 -15.16 -2.08 -23.30
CA SER A 187 -14.46 -1.81 -24.56
C SER A 187 -14.96 -2.71 -25.71
N ASP A 188 -16.28 -2.87 -25.84
CA ASP A 188 -16.93 -3.43 -27.02
C ASP A 188 -17.75 -2.32 -27.69
N GLN A 189 -17.06 -1.45 -28.41
CA GLN A 189 -17.66 -0.79 -29.56
C GLN A 189 -16.92 -1.26 -30.80
N PRO A 190 -17.52 -2.10 -31.66
CA PRO A 190 -16.93 -2.37 -32.96
C PRO A 190 -16.87 -1.05 -33.73
N GLN A 191 -15.68 -0.70 -34.21
CA GLN A 191 -15.51 0.35 -35.20
C GLN A 191 -16.37 0.01 -36.41
N ALA A 192 -17.49 0.72 -36.57
CA ALA A 192 -18.27 0.68 -37.78
C ALA A 192 -17.43 1.28 -38.91
N VAL A 193 -17.12 0.44 -39.89
CA VAL A 193 -16.60 0.80 -41.22
C VAL A 193 -17.73 1.41 -42.05
#